data_AF-A0A7H8JS33-F1
#
_entry.id   AF-A0A7H8JS33-F1
#
_cell.length_a   1.000
_cell.length_b   1.000
_cell.length_c   1.000
_cell.angle_alpha   90.00
_cell.angle_beta   90.00
_cell.angle_gamma   90.00
#
_symmetry.space_group_name_H-M   'P 1'
#
loop_
_entity.id
_entity.type
_entity.pdbx_description
1 polymer ?
#
loop_
_entity_poly.entity_id
_entity_poly.type
_entity_poly.pdbx_seq_one_letter_code
_entity_poly.pdbx_strand_id
1 'polypeptide(L)'
;MTQPPNQPPSGGFGPPQDPQQGGGQPPQMPAGPPPAGPPGQPPAGQPGYGYPQTAPGGYGQPQPGGYGQPQPGQQGGFGQPQQPGSFGAPTQPAQPGVYGAPTQPGQPGAYGQPQQGYGYPQQPGFGAPGSGGPGGGGGGFFKSKAAIVIAAAVAALLVAGGVVFAVAGGDDDEKKDESKKSKEPVPTHSAPVDPNKGGEEEEEEEDLNAGRKDGEAKVLWHKKAPKAPGSGADAPGMWITDKYAVKAVYKEVRSYNVADGGEGWKTLAFPAKICAATKTATDDGKVVIAYEDGKTKSPKCNQLQVIDLNTGAKGWHKPVEEGGLFDFTSQLNLAISGDTLVVGRSQSGLGYSISSGDKLWEKKKKDEGTCFPNAFTGGERVLVSMGCAASRPNEHEEIEEIDAKSGKTKWSKPFPKGWTVDKVYSTNPVVVYLTNKEKKQWNITTFKPNSADVQSEVSVDGPFAPECGMFSFSRSLDGCTGLASDADTLYLPTDATGGANEIVAINLKNGKEKWRTKAPADSSILPMKMDGKNLIAYLEPTYDGGGAVYSIPTDGNSHTPKKLLQNPEGTSEIENGFYSRAIDYVDGRFYISTTRLTRSTATKDEGKLILAYGN
;
A
#
# COMPACT_ATOMS: atom_id res chain seq x y z
N MET A 1 -61.91 24.39 19.37
CA MET A 1 -61.81 25.58 20.25
C MET A 1 -60.97 25.20 21.47
N THR A 2 -60.28 26.16 22.10
CA THR A 2 -59.87 26.18 23.54
C THR A 2 -59.11 24.99 24.20
N GLN A 3 -57.77 25.10 24.16
CA GLN A 3 -56.80 25.24 25.29
C GLN A 3 -56.31 24.10 26.25
N PRO A 4 -55.07 24.24 26.82
CA PRO A 4 -54.28 23.19 27.51
C PRO A 4 -53.78 23.55 28.95
N PRO A 5 -52.88 22.75 29.56
CA PRO A 5 -51.53 23.24 29.95
C PRO A 5 -50.42 22.19 29.58
N ASN A 6 -49.15 22.15 30.03
CA ASN A 6 -48.38 22.82 31.09
C ASN A 6 -46.84 22.86 30.77
N GLN A 7 -45.97 23.28 31.72
CA GLN A 7 -44.49 23.37 31.60
C GLN A 7 -43.77 23.10 32.96
N PRO A 8 -42.41 23.17 33.17
CA PRO A 8 -41.56 24.40 33.12
C PRO A 8 -40.04 24.15 32.71
N PRO A 9 -38.94 24.85 33.14
CA PRO A 9 -38.01 25.53 32.19
C PRO A 9 -36.46 25.36 32.44
N SER A 10 -35.62 26.23 31.82
CA SER A 10 -34.13 26.14 31.71
C SER A 10 -33.36 27.46 32.05
N GLY A 11 -32.01 27.47 31.99
CA GLY A 11 -31.15 28.68 32.20
C GLY A 11 -29.64 28.52 31.90
N GLY A 12 -28.85 29.61 31.93
CA GLY A 12 -27.39 29.66 31.67
C GLY A 12 -26.73 31.05 31.93
N PHE A 13 -25.39 31.18 31.94
CA PHE A 13 -24.63 32.41 32.33
C PHE A 13 -23.23 32.57 31.67
N GLY A 14 -22.54 33.71 31.91
CA GLY A 14 -21.29 34.17 31.24
C GLY A 14 -20.08 34.55 32.14
N PRO A 15 -19.08 35.33 31.63
CA PRO A 15 -17.69 35.46 32.17
C PRO A 15 -17.38 36.74 32.98
N PRO A 16 -16.24 36.82 33.73
CA PRO A 16 -15.35 38.01 33.65
C PRO A 16 -13.82 37.88 34.03
N GLN A 17 -13.00 38.78 33.43
CA GLN A 17 -11.92 39.66 34.01
C GLN A 17 -10.50 39.20 34.50
N ASP A 18 -9.57 40.17 34.32
CA ASP A 18 -8.16 40.37 34.76
C ASP A 18 -8.09 41.01 36.20
N PRO A 19 -6.93 41.19 36.95
CA PRO A 19 -5.74 41.98 36.51
C PRO A 19 -4.34 41.86 37.25
N GLN A 20 -3.39 42.72 36.81
CA GLN A 20 -2.35 43.50 37.58
C GLN A 20 -0.88 43.03 37.89
N GLN A 21 0.07 43.69 37.19
CA GLN A 21 1.31 44.40 37.60
C GLN A 21 2.36 43.86 38.63
N GLY A 22 3.65 43.96 38.24
CA GLY A 22 4.86 43.97 39.11
C GLY A 22 6.15 44.00 38.25
N GLY A 23 7.28 44.59 38.70
CA GLY A 23 8.47 44.72 37.84
C GLY A 23 9.83 45.01 38.53
N GLY A 24 10.92 44.99 37.75
CA GLY A 24 12.31 45.26 38.19
C GLY A 24 13.36 45.12 37.06
N GLN A 25 14.55 45.71 37.24
CA GLN A 25 15.71 45.66 36.30
C GLN A 25 17.01 45.16 37.03
N PRO A 26 18.24 45.33 36.49
CA PRO A 26 19.00 44.32 35.73
C PRO A 26 20.28 43.84 36.48
N PRO A 27 21.14 42.99 35.87
CA PRO A 27 22.35 43.53 35.20
C PRO A 27 22.80 42.70 33.96
N GLN A 28 24.06 42.88 33.50
CA GLN A 28 24.55 42.48 32.16
C GLN A 28 25.77 41.52 32.18
N MET A 29 26.08 40.94 31.00
CA MET A 29 27.39 40.39 30.55
C MET A 29 27.90 39.08 31.20
N PRO A 30 28.90 38.38 30.61
CA PRO A 30 29.63 38.63 29.34
C PRO A 30 29.50 37.52 28.28
N ALA A 31 30.09 37.73 27.09
CA ALA A 31 30.15 36.76 25.98
C ALA A 31 31.39 35.84 26.06
N GLY A 32 31.29 34.62 25.49
CA GLY A 32 32.38 33.65 25.37
C GLY A 32 32.99 33.57 23.96
N PRO A 33 34.30 33.27 23.82
CA PRO A 33 35.01 33.29 22.53
C PRO A 33 34.94 31.96 21.73
N PRO A 34 35.15 31.99 20.40
CA PRO A 34 35.17 30.79 19.54
C PRO A 34 36.56 30.10 19.48
N PRO A 35 36.62 28.75 19.36
CA PRO A 35 37.86 28.02 19.04
C PRO A 35 38.24 28.10 17.54
N ALA A 36 39.51 27.87 17.22
CA ALA A 36 40.06 27.91 15.86
C ALA A 36 40.75 26.59 15.43
N GLY A 37 40.96 26.41 14.12
CA GLY A 37 41.99 25.50 13.56
C GLY A 37 43.37 26.20 13.48
N PRO A 38 44.32 25.83 12.59
CA PRO A 38 44.36 24.80 11.52
C PRO A 38 45.54 23.81 11.80
N PRO A 39 46.39 23.27 10.87
CA PRO A 39 46.38 23.09 9.38
C PRO A 39 46.61 21.61 8.93
N GLY A 40 47.02 21.34 7.67
CA GLY A 40 47.35 19.98 7.20
C GLY A 40 48.05 19.84 5.84
N GLN A 41 48.34 18.58 5.44
CA GLN A 41 48.94 18.08 4.17
C GLN A 41 50.40 18.53 3.85
N PRO A 42 51.14 17.89 2.89
CA PRO A 42 50.80 16.82 1.92
C PRO A 42 51.72 15.55 1.97
N PRO A 43 51.56 14.55 1.06
CA PRO A 43 52.33 13.28 1.08
C PRO A 43 53.38 13.10 -0.04
N ALA A 44 54.35 12.20 0.18
CA ALA A 44 55.27 11.59 -0.79
C ALA A 44 55.86 10.28 -0.18
N GLY A 45 56.38 9.27 -0.88
CA GLY A 45 56.47 8.99 -2.33
C GLY A 45 57.36 7.74 -2.59
N GLN A 46 57.09 6.95 -3.64
CA GLN A 46 58.00 5.88 -4.13
C GLN A 46 58.79 6.39 -5.36
N PRO A 47 60.00 5.87 -5.67
CA PRO A 47 60.11 4.72 -6.60
C PRO A 47 61.36 3.80 -6.47
N GLY A 48 61.29 2.59 -7.07
CA GLY A 48 62.33 2.15 -8.02
C GLY A 48 63.10 0.82 -7.81
N TYR A 49 63.06 -0.05 -8.85
CA TYR A 49 64.09 -1.02 -9.29
C TYR A 49 64.44 -2.21 -8.34
N GLY A 50 64.90 -3.41 -8.78
CA GLY A 50 65.13 -3.96 -10.13
C GLY A 50 65.49 -5.48 -10.10
N TYR A 51 65.48 -6.16 -11.26
CA TYR A 51 65.82 -7.60 -11.50
C TYR A 51 67.36 -7.89 -11.48
N PRO A 52 67.89 -9.15 -11.60
CA PRO A 52 67.28 -10.50 -11.73
C PRO A 52 67.93 -11.67 -10.91
N GLN A 53 67.42 -12.90 -11.15
CA GLN A 53 68.17 -14.17 -11.44
C GLN A 53 68.39 -15.31 -10.39
N THR A 54 68.31 -16.54 -10.93
CA THR A 54 68.82 -17.87 -10.49
C THR A 54 68.19 -18.65 -9.30
N ALA A 55 68.14 -19.98 -9.48
CA ALA A 55 67.82 -21.04 -8.52
C ALA A 55 68.98 -22.08 -8.54
N PRO A 56 69.04 -23.10 -7.64
CA PRO A 56 68.57 -24.43 -8.07
C PRO A 56 68.11 -25.45 -6.97
N GLY A 57 67.36 -26.48 -7.39
CA GLY A 57 67.38 -27.84 -6.82
C GLY A 57 66.32 -28.24 -5.76
N GLY A 58 65.82 -29.49 -5.71
CA GLY A 58 65.95 -30.55 -6.74
C GLY A 58 65.65 -32.00 -6.31
N TYR A 59 64.39 -32.45 -6.45
CA TYR A 59 63.93 -33.86 -6.44
C TYR A 59 62.55 -33.96 -7.15
N GLY A 60 62.03 -35.11 -7.61
CA GLY A 60 62.48 -36.50 -7.54
C GLY A 60 61.73 -37.41 -8.55
N GLN A 61 61.65 -38.74 -8.33
CA GLN A 61 61.03 -39.73 -9.24
C GLN A 61 60.53 -41.00 -8.49
N PRO A 62 59.84 -42.02 -9.09
CA PRO A 62 59.80 -42.44 -10.52
C PRO A 62 58.41 -42.71 -11.17
N GLN A 63 58.43 -43.18 -12.44
CA GLN A 63 57.28 -43.58 -13.29
C GLN A 63 57.50 -45.00 -13.87
N PRO A 64 56.48 -45.68 -14.47
CA PRO A 64 56.37 -45.79 -15.95
C PRO A 64 54.91 -45.88 -16.49
N GLY A 65 54.58 -45.85 -17.79
CA GLY A 65 55.35 -45.54 -19.02
C GLY A 65 54.63 -45.97 -20.33
N GLY A 66 54.85 -45.26 -21.46
CA GLY A 66 54.38 -45.58 -22.84
C GLY A 66 52.92 -45.18 -23.18
N TYR A 67 52.54 -44.66 -24.36
CA TYR A 67 53.20 -44.36 -25.67
C TYR A 67 52.52 -43.09 -26.30
N GLY A 68 52.60 -42.65 -27.57
CA GLY A 68 53.20 -43.09 -28.84
C GLY A 68 52.79 -42.12 -30.01
N GLN A 69 53.30 -42.28 -31.24
CA GLN A 69 52.94 -41.43 -32.43
C GLN A 69 53.20 -42.15 -33.78
N PRO A 70 52.63 -41.72 -34.94
CA PRO A 70 53.38 -40.85 -35.90
C PRO A 70 52.54 -39.90 -36.80
N GLN A 71 53.23 -39.12 -37.67
CA GLN A 71 52.74 -38.25 -38.79
C GLN A 71 53.16 -38.88 -40.17
N PRO A 72 53.13 -38.27 -41.42
CA PRO A 72 52.96 -36.85 -41.85
C PRO A 72 52.15 -36.53 -43.18
N GLY A 73 51.96 -35.23 -43.49
CA GLY A 73 51.87 -34.63 -44.86
C GLY A 73 50.49 -34.42 -45.54
N GLN A 74 50.29 -33.54 -46.54
CA GLN A 74 51.01 -32.31 -46.97
C GLN A 74 50.21 -31.45 -48.02
N GLN A 75 50.68 -30.22 -48.37
CA GLN A 75 50.17 -29.23 -49.38
C GLN A 75 48.80 -28.53 -49.07
N GLY A 76 48.50 -27.25 -49.39
CA GLY A 76 49.21 -26.09 -50.00
C GLY A 76 48.22 -25.19 -50.81
N GLY A 77 48.27 -23.84 -50.95
CA GLY A 77 49.13 -22.74 -50.48
C GLY A 77 48.67 -21.34 -51.04
N PHE A 78 49.46 -20.26 -50.86
CA PHE A 78 49.28 -18.84 -51.35
C PHE A 78 48.18 -17.97 -50.69
N GLY A 79 48.32 -16.62 -50.53
CA GLY A 79 49.45 -15.69 -50.76
C GLY A 79 49.07 -14.20 -50.49
N GLN A 80 50.06 -13.31 -50.20
CA GLN A 80 49.87 -11.87 -49.90
C GLN A 80 50.93 -10.99 -50.63
N PRO A 81 50.66 -9.69 -50.90
CA PRO A 81 51.72 -8.69 -51.09
C PRO A 81 51.48 -7.32 -50.38
N GLN A 82 52.43 -6.38 -50.52
CA GLN A 82 52.60 -5.14 -49.73
C GLN A 82 52.13 -3.83 -50.40
N GLN A 83 52.28 -2.70 -49.68
CA GLN A 83 51.96 -1.30 -50.04
C GLN A 83 52.99 -0.66 -51.01
N PRO A 84 52.73 0.53 -51.62
CA PRO A 84 53.29 1.79 -51.07
C PRO A 84 52.55 3.14 -51.36
N GLY A 85 52.50 4.04 -50.35
CA GLY A 85 52.45 5.53 -50.42
C GLY A 85 51.27 6.28 -51.12
N SER A 86 51.25 7.64 -51.22
CA SER A 86 51.48 8.71 -50.20
C SER A 86 51.36 10.15 -50.78
N PHE A 87 50.44 11.00 -50.28
CA PHE A 87 50.38 12.48 -50.45
C PHE A 87 49.36 13.06 -49.44
N GLY A 88 49.45 14.26 -48.85
CA GLY A 88 50.52 15.27 -48.78
C GLY A 88 50.01 16.58 -48.11
N ALA A 89 50.83 17.26 -47.28
CA ALA A 89 50.44 18.50 -46.59
C ALA A 89 51.66 19.41 -46.23
N PRO A 90 51.56 20.76 -46.28
CA PRO A 90 52.63 21.70 -45.85
C PRO A 90 52.38 22.23 -44.41
N THR A 91 53.26 21.95 -43.43
CA THR A 91 54.48 22.69 -42.99
C THR A 91 54.28 23.85 -42.00
N GLN A 92 55.00 23.77 -40.87
CA GLN A 92 55.12 24.75 -39.76
C GLN A 92 56.25 25.79 -40.04
N PRO A 93 56.48 26.84 -39.20
CA PRO A 93 57.43 26.67 -38.08
C PRO A 93 57.26 27.58 -36.82
N ALA A 94 58.00 27.22 -35.75
CA ALA A 94 58.60 28.07 -34.70
C ALA A 94 57.80 28.62 -33.47
N GLN A 95 58.58 28.82 -32.38
CA GLN A 95 58.34 29.46 -31.07
C GLN A 95 59.32 30.69 -30.94
N PRO A 96 59.45 31.50 -29.84
CA PRO A 96 58.93 31.38 -28.45
C PRO A 96 58.46 32.69 -27.72
N GLY A 97 57.97 32.57 -26.47
CA GLY A 97 58.12 33.57 -25.37
C GLY A 97 56.83 34.13 -24.72
N VAL A 98 56.56 34.03 -23.40
CA VAL A 98 56.99 34.70 -22.11
C VAL A 98 56.33 36.07 -21.77
N TYR A 99 55.83 36.19 -20.51
CA TYR A 99 55.20 37.35 -19.82
C TYR A 99 53.83 37.84 -20.36
N GLY A 100 52.87 38.33 -19.56
CA GLY A 100 52.79 38.46 -18.08
C GLY A 100 51.40 38.99 -17.62
N ALA A 101 51.15 39.06 -16.31
CA ALA A 101 49.97 39.73 -15.70
C ALA A 101 50.27 41.24 -15.46
N PRO A 102 49.29 42.17 -15.22
CA PRO A 102 48.55 42.21 -13.93
C PRO A 102 47.16 42.92 -13.87
N THR A 103 46.55 42.91 -12.67
CA THR A 103 45.64 43.92 -12.05
C THR A 103 44.21 44.23 -12.55
N GLN A 104 43.31 44.36 -11.56
CA GLN A 104 42.00 45.03 -11.59
C GLN A 104 42.16 46.56 -11.38
N PRO A 105 41.20 47.42 -11.79
CA PRO A 105 40.50 48.24 -10.77
C PRO A 105 39.05 48.70 -11.09
N GLY A 106 38.28 49.02 -10.03
CA GLY A 106 37.40 50.22 -9.99
C GLY A 106 35.93 50.16 -10.46
N GLN A 107 35.01 50.65 -9.61
CA GLN A 107 33.70 51.27 -9.96
C GLN A 107 33.81 52.80 -9.80
N PRO A 108 32.96 53.65 -10.46
CA PRO A 108 31.77 54.21 -9.77
C PRO A 108 30.57 54.72 -10.65
N GLY A 109 29.33 54.35 -10.28
CA GLY A 109 28.05 55.12 -10.46
C GLY A 109 27.62 55.66 -11.85
N ALA A 110 26.56 56.48 -12.00
CA ALA A 110 25.22 56.53 -11.33
C ALA A 110 24.34 57.66 -11.97
N TYR A 111 23.08 57.40 -12.39
CA TYR A 111 22.12 58.44 -12.86
C TYR A 111 20.64 57.97 -12.88
N GLY A 112 19.67 58.85 -12.57
CA GLY A 112 18.25 58.76 -13.02
C GLY A 112 17.15 58.48 -11.97
N GLN A 113 16.24 59.45 -11.78
CA GLN A 113 14.97 59.44 -10.98
C GLN A 113 13.83 60.02 -11.88
N PRO A 114 12.51 60.03 -11.55
CA PRO A 114 11.94 59.98 -10.20
C PRO A 114 10.69 59.12 -9.87
N GLN A 115 10.72 58.63 -8.62
CA GLN A 115 9.67 58.39 -7.61
C GLN A 115 8.14 58.43 -7.90
N GLN A 116 7.47 57.32 -7.52
CA GLN A 116 6.25 57.19 -6.68
C GLN A 116 6.29 55.83 -5.94
N GLY A 117 5.49 55.49 -4.91
CA GLY A 117 4.54 56.27 -4.09
C GLY A 117 3.56 55.35 -3.30
N TYR A 118 3.44 55.54 -1.96
CA TYR A 118 2.65 54.71 -0.98
C TYR A 118 3.10 53.23 -0.82
N GLY A 119 3.07 52.57 0.35
CA GLY A 119 2.94 53.04 1.74
C GLY A 119 2.48 51.97 2.77
N TYR A 120 3.24 51.78 3.87
CA TYR A 120 2.90 51.07 5.14
C TYR A 120 3.04 49.51 5.23
N PRO A 121 3.23 48.89 6.44
CA PRO A 121 4.59 48.54 6.92
C PRO A 121 4.83 47.03 7.23
N GLN A 122 6.05 46.68 7.64
CA GLN A 122 6.44 45.33 8.13
C GLN A 122 6.09 45.08 9.61
N GLN A 123 5.98 43.78 9.97
CA GLN A 123 6.24 43.28 11.33
C GLN A 123 7.20 42.06 11.31
N PRO A 124 7.86 41.72 12.44
CA PRO A 124 9.01 40.81 12.45
C PRO A 124 8.64 39.33 12.73
N GLY A 125 9.53 38.41 12.33
CA GLY A 125 9.41 36.98 12.64
C GLY A 125 9.85 36.60 14.06
N PHE A 126 9.50 35.38 14.48
CA PHE A 126 9.88 34.79 15.77
C PHE A 126 10.39 33.35 15.61
N GLY A 127 11.38 32.98 16.43
CA GLY A 127 11.88 31.61 16.55
C GLY A 127 11.38 30.92 17.84
N ALA A 128 11.55 29.61 17.92
CA ALA A 128 11.12 28.80 19.06
C ALA A 128 12.22 28.63 20.14
N PRO A 129 11.85 28.57 21.43
CA PRO A 129 12.69 28.06 22.51
C PRO A 129 12.36 26.60 22.87
N GLY A 130 13.34 25.88 23.42
CA GLY A 130 13.14 24.59 24.09
C GLY A 130 13.65 24.62 25.54
N SER A 131 13.39 23.56 26.31
CA SER A 131 13.89 23.41 27.69
C SER A 131 14.04 21.92 28.08
N GLY A 132 14.76 21.64 29.17
CA GLY A 132 14.97 20.28 29.69
C GLY A 132 15.87 20.23 30.94
N GLY A 133 15.96 19.05 31.56
CA GLY A 133 16.63 18.82 32.87
C GLY A 133 15.72 19.15 34.07
N PRO A 134 16.00 18.65 35.30
CA PRO A 134 17.22 18.00 35.80
C PRO A 134 17.05 16.47 36.03
N GLY A 135 18.04 15.69 36.49
CA GLY A 135 19.47 15.96 36.67
C GLY A 135 20.15 15.16 37.80
N GLY A 136 20.90 14.10 37.46
CA GLY A 136 21.78 13.33 38.37
C GLY A 136 21.10 12.19 39.17
N GLY A 137 21.81 11.12 39.59
CA GLY A 137 23.18 10.71 39.18
C GLY A 137 23.83 9.65 40.08
N GLY A 138 24.50 8.67 39.47
CA GLY A 138 25.57 7.84 40.08
C GLY A 138 25.17 6.62 40.94
N GLY A 139 26.11 5.69 41.09
CA GLY A 139 26.09 4.61 42.09
C GLY A 139 25.59 3.25 41.62
N GLY A 140 26.27 2.18 42.04
CA GLY A 140 25.84 0.78 41.92
C GLY A 140 26.27 -0.03 43.14
N PHE A 141 26.09 -1.37 43.06
CA PHE A 141 26.36 -2.43 44.06
C PHE A 141 25.18 -2.96 44.91
N PHE A 142 25.34 -4.24 45.28
CA PHE A 142 24.52 -5.11 46.14
C PHE A 142 23.15 -5.54 45.57
N LYS A 143 22.77 -6.82 45.38
CA LYS A 143 23.06 -8.18 45.95
C LYS A 143 22.07 -8.70 47.02
N SER A 144 20.97 -9.29 46.57
CA SER A 144 20.30 -10.51 47.12
C SER A 144 19.28 -11.01 46.07
N LYS A 145 18.98 -12.29 45.79
CA LYS A 145 19.04 -13.63 46.45
C LYS A 145 17.91 -13.98 47.44
N ALA A 146 16.80 -14.53 46.92
CA ALA A 146 15.97 -15.64 47.45
C ALA A 146 14.98 -16.08 46.33
N ALA A 147 15.01 -17.32 45.82
CA ALA A 147 14.23 -18.50 46.26
C ALA A 147 12.70 -18.34 46.05
N ILE A 148 12.02 -19.00 45.09
CA ILE A 148 11.83 -20.46 44.82
C ILE A 148 11.04 -21.18 45.93
N VAL A 149 9.85 -21.69 45.58
CA VAL A 149 9.30 -23.03 45.91
C VAL A 149 8.24 -23.37 44.83
N ILE A 150 7.89 -24.65 44.70
CA ILE A 150 7.12 -25.25 43.58
C ILE A 150 5.88 -26.01 44.14
N ALA A 151 4.95 -26.37 43.24
CA ALA A 151 3.88 -27.38 43.37
C ALA A 151 2.57 -26.96 44.07
N ALA A 152 1.44 -27.68 43.93
CA ALA A 152 0.81 -28.43 42.81
C ALA A 152 -0.44 -29.13 43.36
N ALA A 153 -1.55 -29.19 42.60
CA ALA A 153 -2.62 -30.19 42.78
C ALA A 153 -3.57 -30.20 41.58
N VAL A 154 -4.18 -31.35 41.28
CA VAL A 154 -5.25 -31.52 40.28
C VAL A 154 -6.33 -32.43 40.87
N ALA A 155 -7.59 -32.12 40.54
CA ALA A 155 -8.80 -32.91 40.74
C ALA A 155 -9.20 -33.31 42.17
N ALA A 156 -10.35 -32.80 42.62
CA ALA A 156 -11.55 -33.64 42.77
C ALA A 156 -12.81 -32.78 42.88
N LEU A 157 -13.84 -33.07 42.07
CA LEU A 157 -15.25 -33.27 42.47
C LEU A 157 -16.17 -33.28 41.23
N LEU A 158 -16.81 -34.42 41.02
CA LEU A 158 -18.02 -34.61 40.22
C LEU A 158 -19.01 -35.42 41.07
N VAL A 159 -20.24 -35.58 40.57
CA VAL A 159 -21.32 -36.44 41.11
C VAL A 159 -22.12 -35.84 42.28
N ALA A 160 -23.01 -34.92 41.93
CA ALA A 160 -24.45 -34.92 42.29
C ALA A 160 -25.14 -33.90 41.36
N GLY A 161 -26.38 -34.06 40.90
CA GLY A 161 -27.35 -35.14 41.03
C GLY A 161 -28.71 -34.59 40.60
N GLY A 162 -29.29 -35.06 39.50
CA GLY A 162 -30.51 -34.46 38.94
C GLY A 162 -31.80 -35.07 39.49
N VAL A 163 -32.92 -34.35 39.36
CA VAL A 163 -34.29 -34.91 39.21
C VAL A 163 -35.24 -33.79 38.73
N VAL A 164 -36.22 -34.15 37.91
CA VAL A 164 -37.34 -33.27 37.51
C VAL A 164 -38.48 -33.46 38.49
N PHE A 165 -39.15 -32.38 38.90
CA PHE A 165 -40.48 -32.49 39.50
C PHE A 165 -41.40 -31.39 38.96
N ALA A 166 -42.60 -31.80 38.55
CA ALA A 166 -43.67 -30.91 38.15
C ALA A 166 -44.76 -30.89 39.23
N VAL A 167 -45.33 -29.73 39.50
CA VAL A 167 -46.55 -29.56 40.30
C VAL A 167 -47.47 -28.62 39.53
N ALA A 168 -48.77 -28.93 39.52
CA ALA A 168 -49.81 -28.16 38.86
C ALA A 168 -50.94 -27.80 39.85
N GLY A 169 -51.71 -26.77 39.51
CA GLY A 169 -52.70 -26.14 40.40
C GLY A 169 -52.14 -24.90 41.10
N GLY A 170 -52.90 -23.82 41.27
CA GLY A 170 -54.29 -23.61 40.84
C GLY A 170 -54.79 -22.20 41.17
N ASP A 171 -56.09 -22.00 40.95
CA ASP A 171 -56.95 -20.92 41.44
C ASP A 171 -56.66 -19.46 40.98
N ASP A 172 -57.42 -19.08 39.94
CA ASP A 172 -58.33 -17.93 39.87
C ASP A 172 -58.15 -16.71 40.81
N ASP A 173 -58.25 -15.51 40.22
CA ASP A 173 -59.05 -14.42 40.82
C ASP A 173 -59.61 -13.47 39.72
N GLU A 174 -60.87 -13.04 39.83
CA GLU A 174 -61.61 -12.31 38.78
C GLU A 174 -61.61 -10.79 38.94
N LYS A 175 -61.50 -10.01 37.84
CA LYS A 175 -62.10 -8.66 37.73
C LYS A 175 -62.67 -8.30 36.34
N LYS A 176 -64.01 -8.14 36.29
CA LYS A 176 -64.80 -7.36 35.28
C LYS A 176 -65.03 -5.93 35.85
N ASP A 177 -65.53 -4.86 35.20
CA ASP A 177 -66.08 -4.51 33.86
C ASP A 177 -65.70 -2.99 33.60
N GLU A 178 -66.26 -2.07 32.78
CA GLU A 178 -67.51 -1.93 31.98
C GLU A 178 -67.21 -1.37 30.56
N SER A 179 -68.13 -1.64 29.66
CA SER A 179 -68.29 -1.18 28.27
C SER A 179 -68.03 0.30 27.92
N LYS A 180 -67.71 0.55 26.63
CA LYS A 180 -68.73 1.09 25.68
C LYS A 180 -68.39 1.04 24.17
N LYS A 181 -69.45 0.66 23.43
CA LYS A 181 -69.75 0.68 21.97
C LYS A 181 -69.22 1.87 21.14
N SER A 182 -69.11 1.84 19.80
CA SER A 182 -69.31 0.78 18.76
C SER A 182 -68.83 1.26 17.38
N LYS A 183 -68.40 0.34 16.50
CA LYS A 183 -68.85 0.22 15.08
C LYS A 183 -68.26 -1.03 14.40
N GLU A 184 -69.03 -1.62 13.47
CA GLU A 184 -68.76 -2.84 12.69
C GLU A 184 -69.16 -2.57 11.21
N PRO A 185 -68.98 -3.50 10.25
CA PRO A 185 -67.76 -4.24 9.91
C PRO A 185 -67.49 -4.27 8.38
N VAL A 186 -66.32 -4.78 7.96
CA VAL A 186 -66.10 -5.35 6.61
C VAL A 186 -65.26 -6.63 6.78
N PRO A 187 -65.61 -7.77 6.16
CA PRO A 187 -64.97 -9.05 6.47
C PRO A 187 -63.76 -9.38 5.60
N THR A 188 -62.71 -9.93 6.23
CA THR A 188 -61.72 -10.80 5.58
C THR A 188 -61.59 -12.09 6.38
N HIS A 189 -61.53 -13.22 5.67
CA HIS A 189 -61.48 -14.55 6.31
C HIS A 189 -60.04 -14.90 6.69
N SER A 190 -59.76 -15.00 7.99
CA SER A 190 -58.57 -15.69 8.50
C SER A 190 -58.96 -17.09 8.97
N ALA A 191 -58.39 -18.12 8.34
CA ALA A 191 -58.44 -19.48 8.89
C ALA A 191 -57.51 -19.59 10.11
N PRO A 192 -57.74 -20.52 11.06
CA PRO A 192 -56.85 -20.71 12.19
C PRO A 192 -55.46 -21.19 11.75
N VAL A 193 -54.41 -20.56 12.28
CA VAL A 193 -53.03 -21.04 12.13
C VAL A 193 -52.76 -22.20 13.09
N ASP A 194 -52.19 -23.28 12.55
CA ASP A 194 -51.75 -24.46 13.30
C ASP A 194 -50.42 -24.13 14.03
N PRO A 195 -50.32 -24.27 15.37
CA PRO A 195 -49.11 -23.89 16.12
C PRO A 195 -47.84 -24.72 15.82
N ASN A 196 -47.90 -25.78 15.01
CA ASN A 196 -46.79 -26.70 14.79
C ASN A 196 -46.20 -26.69 13.37
N LYS A 197 -45.81 -25.50 12.89
CA LYS A 197 -44.71 -25.36 11.92
C LYS A 197 -43.76 -24.25 12.36
N GLY A 198 -42.52 -24.61 12.66
CA GLY A 198 -41.43 -23.64 12.70
C GLY A 198 -41.17 -23.16 11.27
N GLY A 199 -41.54 -21.92 10.97
CA GLY A 199 -41.14 -21.27 9.73
C GLY A 199 -39.65 -20.93 9.80
N GLU A 200 -38.92 -21.26 8.75
CA GLU A 200 -37.71 -20.52 8.45
C GLU A 200 -38.17 -19.12 8.01
N GLU A 201 -37.72 -18.08 8.70
CA GLU A 201 -38.04 -16.69 8.33
C GLU A 201 -37.29 -16.36 7.04
N GLU A 202 -37.98 -16.50 5.89
CA GLU A 202 -37.53 -15.97 4.61
C GLU A 202 -37.48 -14.44 4.73
N GLU A 203 -36.30 -13.91 5.09
CA GLU A 203 -36.01 -12.47 5.04
C GLU A 203 -36.32 -11.97 3.61
N GLU A 204 -37.31 -11.08 3.46
CA GLU A 204 -37.64 -10.48 2.17
C GLU A 204 -36.36 -9.87 1.56
N GLU A 205 -36.02 -10.25 0.32
CA GLU A 205 -34.86 -9.67 -0.37
C GLU A 205 -35.13 -8.18 -0.64
N GLU A 206 -34.49 -7.34 0.18
CA GLU A 206 -34.48 -5.89 0.10
C GLU A 206 -34.24 -5.39 -1.34
N ASP A 207 -35.29 -4.90 -2.00
CA ASP A 207 -35.20 -4.38 -3.37
C ASP A 207 -34.41 -3.06 -3.41
N LEU A 208 -33.09 -3.18 -3.58
CA LEU A 208 -32.18 -2.05 -3.76
C LEU A 208 -32.40 -1.26 -5.08
N ASN A 209 -33.42 -1.60 -5.88
CA ASN A 209 -33.90 -0.80 -7.00
C ASN A 209 -35.23 -0.08 -6.70
N ALA A 210 -35.85 -0.29 -5.54
CA ALA A 210 -37.07 0.40 -5.15
C ALA A 210 -36.84 1.91 -5.08
N GLY A 211 -37.68 2.69 -5.78
CA GLY A 211 -37.55 4.15 -5.84
C GLY A 211 -36.41 4.68 -6.72
N ARG A 212 -35.64 3.81 -7.40
CA ARG A 212 -34.59 4.23 -8.35
C ARG A 212 -35.15 5.15 -9.45
N LYS A 213 -34.44 6.24 -9.71
CA LYS A 213 -34.81 7.32 -10.64
C LYS A 213 -34.36 7.03 -12.07
N ASP A 214 -35.00 7.67 -13.05
CA ASP A 214 -34.59 7.57 -14.46
C ASP A 214 -33.18 8.15 -14.66
N GLY A 215 -32.31 7.38 -15.31
CA GLY A 215 -30.91 7.72 -15.51
C GLY A 215 -29.95 7.25 -14.40
N GLU A 216 -30.47 6.66 -13.32
CA GLU A 216 -29.67 5.87 -12.38
C GLU A 216 -29.51 4.43 -12.89
N ALA A 217 -28.31 3.88 -12.72
CA ALA A 217 -27.98 2.49 -12.99
C ALA A 217 -28.65 1.56 -11.99
N LYS A 218 -29.01 0.35 -12.42
CA LYS A 218 -29.59 -0.67 -11.55
C LYS A 218 -28.54 -1.23 -10.60
N VAL A 219 -28.96 -1.61 -9.39
CA VAL A 219 -28.25 -2.69 -8.69
C VAL A 219 -28.58 -3.97 -9.47
N LEU A 220 -27.56 -4.55 -10.11
CA LEU A 220 -27.71 -5.81 -10.86
C LEU A 220 -27.85 -6.99 -9.90
N TRP A 221 -27.06 -6.97 -8.82
CA TRP A 221 -27.08 -7.95 -7.74
C TRP A 221 -26.22 -7.47 -6.57
N HIS A 222 -26.48 -8.02 -5.38
CA HIS A 222 -25.63 -7.87 -4.19
C HIS A 222 -25.47 -9.21 -3.47
N LYS A 223 -24.54 -9.30 -2.51
CA LYS A 223 -24.38 -10.48 -1.63
C LYS A 223 -24.09 -10.06 -0.18
N LYS A 224 -24.66 -10.77 0.80
CA LYS A 224 -24.36 -10.64 2.24
C LYS A 224 -23.00 -11.29 2.55
N ALA A 225 -22.27 -10.77 3.55
CA ALA A 225 -21.01 -11.37 4.00
C ALA A 225 -21.23 -12.65 4.83
N PRO A 226 -20.30 -13.61 4.79
CA PRO A 226 -20.38 -14.79 5.65
C PRO A 226 -20.22 -14.45 7.13
N LYS A 227 -20.85 -15.29 7.98
CA LYS A 227 -20.69 -15.28 9.45
C LYS A 227 -19.21 -15.38 9.84
N ALA A 228 -18.64 -14.27 10.27
CA ALA A 228 -17.25 -14.13 10.70
C ALA A 228 -17.11 -14.02 12.24
N PRO A 229 -15.92 -14.28 12.80
CA PRO A 229 -15.65 -14.05 14.22
C PRO A 229 -15.84 -12.58 14.62
N GLY A 230 -16.17 -12.32 15.90
CA GLY A 230 -16.39 -10.95 16.41
C GLY A 230 -15.18 -10.02 16.32
N SER A 231 -13.97 -10.57 16.15
CA SER A 231 -12.74 -9.82 15.84
C SER A 231 -12.67 -9.25 14.41
N GLY A 232 -13.66 -9.57 13.57
CA GLY A 232 -13.60 -9.42 12.12
C GLY A 232 -12.79 -10.52 11.43
N ALA A 233 -12.75 -10.44 10.10
CA ALA A 233 -11.99 -11.31 9.22
C ALA A 233 -11.60 -10.59 7.93
N ASP A 234 -10.51 -10.99 7.28
CA ASP A 234 -10.05 -10.35 6.05
C ASP A 234 -10.84 -10.81 4.82
N ALA A 235 -10.93 -9.95 3.81
CA ALA A 235 -11.54 -10.25 2.51
C ALA A 235 -10.63 -9.76 1.36
N PRO A 236 -9.39 -10.26 1.25
CA PRO A 236 -8.29 -9.57 0.59
C PRO A 236 -8.30 -9.58 -0.96
N GLY A 237 -9.27 -10.24 -1.60
CA GLY A 237 -9.33 -10.37 -3.06
C GLY A 237 -10.72 -10.06 -3.63
N MET A 238 -10.73 -9.30 -4.74
CA MET A 238 -11.85 -9.14 -5.66
C MET A 238 -11.24 -9.16 -7.07
N TRP A 239 -11.78 -9.98 -7.96
CA TRP A 239 -11.33 -10.08 -9.35
C TRP A 239 -12.55 -10.21 -10.27
N ILE A 240 -12.56 -9.48 -11.38
CA ILE A 240 -13.62 -9.53 -12.37
C ILE A 240 -13.08 -10.15 -13.65
N THR A 241 -13.78 -11.14 -14.20
CA THR A 241 -13.56 -11.71 -15.54
C THR A 241 -14.82 -11.53 -16.39
N ASP A 242 -14.73 -11.82 -17.69
CA ASP A 242 -15.82 -11.79 -18.68
C ASP A 242 -17.11 -12.52 -18.21
N LYS A 243 -16.96 -13.47 -17.28
CA LYS A 243 -18.03 -14.33 -16.75
C LYS A 243 -18.27 -14.15 -15.25
N TYR A 244 -17.21 -13.95 -14.46
CA TYR A 244 -17.27 -14.10 -13.01
C TYR A 244 -16.68 -12.92 -12.24
N ALA A 245 -17.45 -12.40 -11.30
CA ALA A 245 -16.95 -11.62 -10.18
C ALA A 245 -16.58 -12.58 -9.04
N VAL A 246 -15.29 -12.71 -8.76
CA VAL A 246 -14.73 -13.65 -7.77
C VAL A 246 -14.27 -12.89 -6.53
N LYS A 247 -14.69 -13.35 -5.34
CA LYS A 247 -14.40 -12.70 -4.05
C LYS A 247 -13.75 -13.67 -3.08
N ALA A 248 -12.57 -13.32 -2.57
CA ALA A 248 -11.98 -13.98 -1.41
C ALA A 248 -12.48 -13.33 -0.11
N VAL A 249 -12.93 -14.13 0.85
CA VAL A 249 -13.49 -13.68 2.13
C VAL A 249 -13.36 -14.75 3.23
N TYR A 250 -12.87 -14.36 4.42
CA TYR A 250 -12.75 -15.18 5.63
C TYR A 250 -12.13 -16.58 5.45
N LYS A 251 -12.87 -17.60 5.00
CA LYS A 251 -12.43 -18.99 4.79
C LYS A 251 -12.78 -19.55 3.41
N GLU A 252 -13.19 -18.70 2.49
CA GLU A 252 -13.76 -19.13 1.22
C GLU A 252 -13.41 -18.18 0.06
N VAL A 253 -13.38 -18.73 -1.14
CA VAL A 253 -13.42 -17.95 -2.38
C VAL A 253 -14.71 -18.31 -3.10
N ARG A 254 -15.55 -17.29 -3.31
CA ARG A 254 -16.85 -17.38 -3.97
C ARG A 254 -16.77 -16.82 -5.39
N SER A 255 -17.61 -17.31 -6.28
CA SER A 255 -17.70 -16.88 -7.67
C SER A 255 -19.14 -16.57 -8.04
N TYR A 256 -19.36 -15.41 -8.63
CA TYR A 256 -20.67 -14.90 -9.00
C TYR A 256 -20.71 -14.56 -10.48
N ASN A 257 -21.74 -15.00 -11.21
CA ASN A 257 -21.98 -14.56 -12.59
C ASN A 257 -22.04 -13.03 -12.66
N VAL A 258 -21.30 -12.38 -13.58
CA VAL A 258 -21.34 -10.92 -13.73
C VAL A 258 -22.72 -10.38 -14.13
N ALA A 259 -23.55 -11.21 -14.76
CA ALA A 259 -24.88 -10.82 -15.24
C ALA A 259 -25.96 -10.79 -14.14
N ASP A 260 -26.03 -11.81 -13.28
CA ASP A 260 -27.16 -12.05 -12.35
C ASP A 260 -26.73 -12.36 -10.89
N GLY A 261 -25.42 -12.50 -10.64
CA GLY A 261 -24.91 -12.82 -9.30
C GLY A 261 -25.22 -14.23 -8.81
N GLY A 262 -25.71 -15.15 -9.66
CA GLY A 262 -25.81 -16.57 -9.35
C GLY A 262 -24.44 -17.20 -9.10
N GLU A 263 -24.37 -18.37 -8.44
CA GLU A 263 -23.08 -19.05 -8.21
C GLU A 263 -22.46 -19.46 -9.57
N GLY A 264 -21.30 -18.88 -9.89
CA GLY A 264 -20.64 -19.06 -11.19
C GLY A 264 -19.82 -20.33 -11.28
N TRP A 265 -19.10 -20.66 -10.21
CA TRP A 265 -18.53 -21.99 -9.95
C TRP A 265 -18.55 -22.27 -8.44
N LYS A 266 -18.55 -23.55 -8.08
CA LYS A 266 -18.74 -24.02 -6.70
C LYS A 266 -17.76 -23.39 -5.72
N THR A 267 -18.30 -22.71 -4.70
CA THR A 267 -17.57 -22.02 -3.63
C THR A 267 -16.45 -22.88 -3.04
N LEU A 268 -15.23 -22.33 -3.03
CA LEU A 268 -14.02 -23.01 -2.57
C LEU A 268 -13.76 -22.73 -1.10
N ALA A 269 -14.11 -23.67 -0.23
CA ALA A 269 -13.79 -23.62 1.19
C ALA A 269 -12.30 -23.91 1.49
N PHE A 270 -11.83 -23.38 2.61
CA PHE A 270 -10.50 -23.55 3.19
C PHE A 270 -10.57 -23.85 4.71
N PRO A 271 -9.63 -24.63 5.28
CA PRO A 271 -9.75 -25.10 6.66
C PRO A 271 -9.57 -23.97 7.70
N ALA A 272 -8.75 -22.97 7.39
CA ALA A 272 -8.46 -21.81 8.24
C ALA A 272 -8.54 -20.51 7.42
N LYS A 273 -8.26 -19.35 8.06
CA LYS A 273 -8.57 -18.05 7.46
C LYS A 273 -7.68 -17.74 6.26
N ILE A 274 -8.26 -17.21 5.19
CA ILE A 274 -7.54 -16.53 4.11
C ILE A 274 -6.94 -15.25 4.69
N CYS A 275 -5.65 -15.04 4.49
CA CYS A 275 -4.85 -14.00 5.15
C CYS A 275 -4.06 -13.13 4.16
N ALA A 276 -3.92 -13.56 2.90
CA ALA A 276 -3.44 -12.72 1.79
C ALA A 276 -3.99 -13.25 0.45
N ALA A 277 -4.01 -12.39 -0.57
CA ALA A 277 -4.33 -12.76 -1.93
C ALA A 277 -3.58 -11.86 -2.93
N THR A 278 -3.28 -12.36 -4.13
CA THR A 278 -2.68 -11.56 -5.20
C THR A 278 -3.71 -10.57 -5.76
N LYS A 279 -3.35 -9.28 -5.83
CA LYS A 279 -4.30 -8.24 -6.30
C LYS A 279 -4.66 -8.40 -7.77
N THR A 280 -3.66 -8.72 -8.61
CA THR A 280 -3.86 -9.10 -10.01
C THR A 280 -3.96 -10.62 -10.17
N ALA A 281 -4.42 -11.04 -11.35
CA ALA A 281 -4.24 -12.39 -11.88
C ALA A 281 -3.06 -12.43 -12.88
N THR A 282 -2.68 -13.64 -13.30
CA THR A 282 -1.94 -13.86 -14.56
C THR A 282 -2.83 -13.62 -15.77
N ASP A 283 -2.22 -13.43 -16.95
CA ASP A 283 -2.90 -13.31 -18.26
C ASP A 283 -3.83 -14.50 -18.57
N ASP A 284 -3.54 -15.68 -18.02
CA ASP A 284 -4.35 -16.90 -18.16
C ASP A 284 -5.30 -17.16 -16.95
N GLY A 285 -5.62 -16.10 -16.21
CA GLY A 285 -6.70 -16.05 -15.23
C GLY A 285 -6.41 -16.71 -13.87
N LYS A 286 -5.14 -16.88 -13.48
CA LYS A 286 -4.77 -17.51 -12.20
C LYS A 286 -4.42 -16.48 -11.15
N VAL A 287 -4.94 -16.69 -9.94
CA VAL A 287 -4.61 -15.92 -8.74
C VAL A 287 -4.01 -16.86 -7.69
N VAL A 288 -3.34 -16.30 -6.68
CA VAL A 288 -2.85 -17.07 -5.54
C VAL A 288 -3.38 -16.47 -4.25
N ILE A 289 -3.91 -17.33 -3.38
CA ILE A 289 -4.24 -16.96 -2.00
C ILE A 289 -3.26 -17.61 -1.03
N ALA A 290 -3.07 -16.97 0.13
CA ALA A 290 -2.51 -17.60 1.31
C ALA A 290 -3.59 -17.75 2.38
N TYR A 291 -3.59 -18.88 3.08
CA TYR A 291 -4.40 -19.10 4.27
C TYR A 291 -3.55 -19.60 5.46
N GLU A 292 -4.14 -19.47 6.65
CA GLU A 292 -3.58 -19.91 7.92
C GLU A 292 -3.33 -21.42 7.96
N ASP A 293 -2.30 -21.89 8.66
CA ASP A 293 -2.12 -23.33 8.89
C ASP A 293 -3.18 -23.93 9.84
N GLY A 294 -3.79 -23.11 10.70
CA GLY A 294 -4.78 -23.51 11.70
C GLY A 294 -4.23 -24.39 12.83
N LYS A 295 -2.90 -24.54 12.97
CA LYS A 295 -2.28 -25.57 13.82
C LYS A 295 -1.99 -25.14 15.26
N THR A 296 -2.04 -23.85 15.57
CA THR A 296 -1.64 -23.32 16.89
C THR A 296 -2.54 -22.16 17.35
N LYS A 297 -2.30 -21.65 18.57
CA LYS A 297 -2.93 -20.42 19.10
C LYS A 297 -2.50 -19.14 18.36
N SER A 298 -1.47 -19.22 17.53
CA SER A 298 -0.96 -18.14 16.68
C SER A 298 -0.70 -18.74 15.28
N PRO A 299 -1.77 -19.04 14.52
CA PRO A 299 -1.66 -19.76 13.25
C PRO A 299 -0.88 -18.92 12.23
N LYS A 300 -0.12 -19.60 11.37
CA LYS A 300 0.78 -18.94 10.41
C LYS A 300 0.12 -18.79 9.05
N CYS A 301 0.18 -17.60 8.47
CA CYS A 301 -0.26 -17.30 7.11
C CYS A 301 0.74 -17.92 6.12
N ASN A 302 0.64 -19.22 5.83
CA ASN A 302 1.70 -19.93 5.12
C ASN A 302 1.25 -21.10 4.23
N GLN A 303 -0.05 -21.30 4.00
CA GLN A 303 -0.54 -22.28 3.04
C GLN A 303 -0.93 -21.58 1.74
N LEU A 304 -0.16 -21.76 0.65
CA LEU A 304 -0.46 -21.18 -0.66
C LEU A 304 -1.39 -22.09 -1.47
N GLN A 305 -2.34 -21.50 -2.18
CA GLN A 305 -3.18 -22.17 -3.16
C GLN A 305 -3.31 -21.31 -4.42
N VAL A 306 -2.93 -21.88 -5.58
CA VAL A 306 -3.29 -21.30 -6.89
C VAL A 306 -4.77 -21.60 -7.19
N ILE A 307 -5.51 -20.61 -7.71
CA ILE A 307 -6.90 -20.74 -8.12
C ILE A 307 -7.06 -20.16 -9.53
N ASP A 308 -7.69 -20.92 -10.42
CA ASP A 308 -8.12 -20.45 -11.75
C ASP A 308 -9.48 -19.74 -11.63
N LEU A 309 -9.53 -18.44 -11.96
CA LEU A 309 -10.74 -17.61 -11.83
C LEU A 309 -11.86 -18.01 -12.79
N ASN A 310 -11.54 -18.66 -13.90
CA ASN A 310 -12.49 -19.01 -14.95
C ASN A 310 -13.18 -20.36 -14.72
N THR A 311 -12.70 -21.16 -13.76
CA THR A 311 -13.19 -22.53 -13.52
C THR A 311 -13.34 -22.89 -12.04
N GLY A 312 -12.73 -22.13 -11.12
CA GLY A 312 -12.61 -22.52 -9.71
C GLY A 312 -11.62 -23.67 -9.49
N ALA A 313 -10.84 -24.07 -10.50
CA ALA A 313 -9.87 -25.14 -10.35
C ALA A 313 -8.76 -24.75 -9.37
N LYS A 314 -8.59 -25.56 -8.32
CA LYS A 314 -7.44 -25.47 -7.42
C LYS A 314 -6.21 -26.05 -8.13
N GLY A 315 -5.23 -25.19 -8.43
CA GLY A 315 -3.91 -25.59 -8.92
C GLY A 315 -3.04 -26.18 -7.81
N TRP A 316 -1.72 -26.07 -7.92
CA TRP A 316 -0.83 -26.57 -6.87
C TRP A 316 -1.06 -25.85 -5.53
N HIS A 317 -0.78 -26.60 -4.45
CA HIS A 317 -0.79 -26.13 -3.07
C HIS A 317 0.60 -26.37 -2.46
N LYS A 318 1.15 -25.41 -1.72
CA LYS A 318 2.47 -25.54 -1.09
C LYS A 318 2.57 -24.77 0.24
N PRO A 319 3.11 -25.37 1.31
CA PRO A 319 3.45 -24.65 2.53
C PRO A 319 4.68 -23.74 2.31
N VAL A 320 4.64 -22.58 2.92
CA VAL A 320 5.66 -21.52 2.87
C VAL A 320 6.59 -21.70 4.09
N GLU A 321 7.70 -22.40 3.88
CA GLU A 321 8.66 -22.81 4.93
C GLU A 321 9.47 -21.62 5.47
N GLU A 322 9.43 -21.38 6.78
CA GLU A 322 10.28 -20.38 7.45
C GLU A 322 11.72 -20.88 7.58
N GLY A 323 12.69 -20.05 7.18
CA GLY A 323 14.10 -20.43 7.09
C GLY A 323 15.05 -19.68 8.05
N GLY A 324 14.56 -18.78 8.92
CA GLY A 324 15.43 -17.97 9.78
C GLY A 324 14.73 -17.26 10.94
N LEU A 325 15.52 -16.77 11.90
CA LEU A 325 15.05 -16.25 13.21
C LEU A 325 14.09 -15.05 13.14
N PHE A 326 14.07 -14.32 12.02
CA PHE A 326 13.19 -13.18 11.77
C PHE A 326 12.30 -13.37 10.52
N ASP A 327 12.33 -14.56 9.92
CA ASP A 327 11.61 -14.91 8.69
C ASP A 327 10.20 -15.41 9.02
N PHE A 328 9.38 -14.52 9.58
CA PHE A 328 8.06 -14.86 10.08
C PHE A 328 6.99 -14.88 8.97
N THR A 329 6.17 -15.93 8.97
CA THR A 329 4.99 -16.09 8.10
C THR A 329 3.68 -15.73 8.81
N SER A 330 3.73 -14.86 9.82
CA SER A 330 2.52 -14.35 10.49
C SER A 330 1.62 -13.53 9.54
N GLN A 331 2.22 -12.87 8.54
CA GLN A 331 1.55 -12.17 7.44
C GLN A 331 2.41 -12.33 6.17
N LEU A 332 1.78 -12.38 4.99
CA LEU A 332 2.45 -12.40 3.69
C LEU A 332 1.99 -11.24 2.82
N ASN A 333 2.90 -10.70 2.01
CA ASN A 333 2.55 -9.97 0.79
C ASN A 333 2.60 -10.95 -0.39
N LEU A 334 1.61 -10.91 -1.28
CA LEU A 334 1.58 -11.72 -2.50
C LEU A 334 1.42 -10.81 -3.72
N ALA A 335 2.31 -10.95 -4.70
CA ALA A 335 2.22 -10.26 -5.98
C ALA A 335 2.58 -11.19 -7.14
N ILE A 336 2.14 -10.85 -8.35
CA ILE A 336 2.39 -11.63 -9.58
C ILE A 336 3.26 -10.81 -10.53
N SER A 337 4.19 -11.46 -11.25
CA SER A 337 4.93 -10.86 -12.37
C SER A 337 5.18 -11.91 -13.44
N GLY A 338 4.34 -11.89 -14.48
CA GLY A 338 4.19 -13.03 -15.41
C GLY A 338 3.85 -14.32 -14.66
N ASP A 339 4.51 -15.43 -15.01
CA ASP A 339 4.40 -16.71 -14.29
C ASP A 339 5.04 -16.71 -12.88
N THR A 340 5.60 -15.59 -12.38
CA THR A 340 6.24 -15.56 -11.06
C THR A 340 5.27 -15.07 -9.98
N LEU A 341 4.98 -15.93 -9.01
CA LEU A 341 4.46 -15.53 -7.71
C LEU A 341 5.61 -15.01 -6.84
N VAL A 342 5.51 -13.75 -6.42
CA VAL A 342 6.37 -13.13 -5.41
C VAL A 342 5.69 -13.27 -4.05
N VAL A 343 6.37 -13.91 -3.10
CA VAL A 343 5.93 -14.08 -1.71
C VAL A 343 6.84 -13.27 -0.80
N GLY A 344 6.39 -12.08 -0.41
CA GLY A 344 7.10 -11.20 0.52
C GLY A 344 6.85 -11.59 1.99
N ARG A 345 7.92 -11.64 2.79
CA ARG A 345 7.92 -11.97 4.21
C ARG A 345 8.72 -10.92 5.01
N SER A 346 8.77 -11.07 6.33
CA SER A 346 9.72 -10.34 7.17
C SER A 346 11.17 -10.73 6.83
N GLN A 347 12.01 -9.76 6.45
CA GLN A 347 13.45 -9.94 6.15
C GLN A 347 13.81 -10.94 5.02
N SER A 348 12.82 -11.41 4.25
CA SER A 348 13.03 -12.34 3.14
C SER A 348 11.92 -12.26 2.09
N GLY A 349 12.13 -12.86 0.92
CA GLY A 349 11.06 -13.14 -0.03
C GLY A 349 11.42 -14.26 -0.99
N LEU A 350 10.41 -14.83 -1.64
CA LEU A 350 10.52 -15.99 -2.52
C LEU A 350 9.88 -15.75 -3.88
N GLY A 351 10.45 -16.36 -4.91
CA GLY A 351 9.80 -16.55 -6.20
C GLY A 351 9.36 -18.00 -6.37
N TYR A 352 8.11 -18.21 -6.76
CA TYR A 352 7.59 -19.49 -7.23
C TYR A 352 7.02 -19.37 -8.64
N SER A 353 7.13 -20.42 -9.46
CA SER A 353 6.34 -20.50 -10.71
C SER A 353 4.87 -20.75 -10.39
N ILE A 354 3.97 -20.01 -11.03
CA ILE A 354 2.51 -20.18 -10.90
C ILE A 354 2.05 -21.41 -11.67
N SER A 355 2.68 -21.72 -12.81
CA SER A 355 2.40 -22.92 -13.61
C SER A 355 2.90 -24.23 -12.96
N SER A 356 4.14 -24.30 -12.46
CA SER A 356 4.69 -25.56 -11.89
C SER A 356 4.71 -25.63 -10.36
N GLY A 357 4.76 -24.50 -9.67
CA GLY A 357 4.96 -24.42 -8.22
C GLY A 357 6.41 -24.59 -7.77
N ASP A 358 7.38 -24.67 -8.68
CA ASP A 358 8.80 -24.75 -8.33
C ASP A 358 9.30 -23.46 -7.65
N LYS A 359 10.22 -23.61 -6.69
CA LYS A 359 10.92 -22.45 -6.10
C LYS A 359 11.96 -21.95 -7.09
N LEU A 360 11.76 -20.75 -7.60
CA LEU A 360 12.63 -20.09 -8.58
C LEU A 360 13.84 -19.42 -7.90
N TRP A 361 13.59 -18.71 -6.80
CA TRP A 361 14.62 -17.97 -6.06
C TRP A 361 14.17 -17.67 -4.62
N GLU A 362 15.14 -17.27 -3.79
CA GLU A 362 14.96 -16.93 -2.39
C GLU A 362 15.88 -15.75 -2.02
N LYS A 363 15.31 -14.57 -1.79
CA LYS A 363 16.03 -13.33 -1.50
C LYS A 363 16.10 -13.15 0.02
N LYS A 364 17.31 -13.07 0.56
CA LYS A 364 17.59 -12.89 2.00
C LYS A 364 18.42 -11.62 2.23
N LYS A 365 18.79 -11.39 3.48
CA LYS A 365 19.87 -10.48 3.89
C LYS A 365 21.12 -10.60 2.99
N LYS A 366 21.70 -9.48 2.58
CA LYS A 366 23.08 -9.36 2.05
C LYS A 366 24.07 -9.42 3.21
N ASP A 367 25.16 -10.17 3.08
CA ASP A 367 26.12 -10.33 4.19
C ASP A 367 27.03 -9.11 4.40
N GLU A 368 27.47 -8.45 3.33
CA GLU A 368 28.09 -7.13 3.40
C GLU A 368 27.04 -6.04 3.65
N GLY A 369 27.35 -5.05 4.50
CA GLY A 369 26.47 -3.92 4.82
C GLY A 369 25.15 -4.24 5.53
N THR A 370 24.82 -5.53 5.67
CA THR A 370 23.62 -6.09 6.31
C THR A 370 22.31 -5.45 5.84
N CYS A 371 22.12 -5.34 4.52
CA CYS A 371 20.82 -4.99 3.93
C CYS A 371 19.87 -6.19 3.96
N PHE A 372 18.59 -5.98 4.27
CA PHE A 372 17.55 -7.03 4.24
C PHE A 372 16.27 -6.55 3.54
N PRO A 373 15.50 -7.44 2.87
CA PRO A 373 14.20 -7.07 2.29
C PRO A 373 13.19 -6.62 3.35
N ASN A 374 12.63 -5.42 3.18
CA ASN A 374 11.53 -4.89 3.98
C ASN A 374 10.16 -5.29 3.42
N ALA A 375 10.01 -5.20 2.09
CA ALA A 375 8.73 -5.28 1.39
C ALA A 375 8.93 -5.51 -0.11
N PHE A 376 7.92 -6.10 -0.75
CA PHE A 376 7.92 -6.48 -2.18
C PHE A 376 6.68 -5.91 -2.89
N THR A 377 6.72 -5.86 -4.22
CA THR A 377 5.56 -5.68 -5.12
C THR A 377 5.84 -6.27 -6.50
N GLY A 378 4.81 -6.38 -7.34
CA GLY A 378 4.84 -6.97 -8.68
C GLY A 378 4.04 -6.16 -9.72
N GLY A 379 3.55 -6.85 -10.76
CA GLY A 379 3.12 -6.28 -12.03
C GLY A 379 4.18 -6.54 -13.11
N GLU A 380 4.38 -5.60 -14.02
CA GLU A 380 5.42 -5.71 -15.08
C GLU A 380 6.86 -5.81 -14.52
N ARG A 381 7.09 -5.33 -13.30
CA ARG A 381 8.39 -5.41 -12.61
C ARG A 381 8.21 -5.90 -11.18
N VAL A 382 9.18 -6.67 -10.69
CA VAL A 382 9.29 -6.99 -9.26
C VAL A 382 10.20 -5.97 -8.60
N LEU A 383 9.65 -5.17 -7.69
CA LEU A 383 10.40 -4.18 -6.93
C LEU A 383 10.50 -4.58 -5.45
N VAL A 384 11.63 -4.25 -4.82
CA VAL A 384 11.94 -4.62 -3.44
C VAL A 384 12.49 -3.41 -2.68
N SER A 385 11.85 -3.05 -1.55
CA SER A 385 12.45 -2.15 -0.57
C SER A 385 13.41 -2.96 0.30
N MET A 386 14.64 -2.47 0.48
CA MET A 386 15.63 -3.06 1.36
C MET A 386 15.99 -2.06 2.47
N GLY A 387 16.06 -2.52 3.72
CA GLY A 387 16.61 -1.76 4.85
C GLY A 387 18.10 -2.08 5.02
N CYS A 388 18.97 -1.08 4.95
CA CYS A 388 20.42 -1.23 4.95
C CYS A 388 21.09 -0.62 6.20
N ALA A 389 22.10 -1.33 6.72
CA ALA A 389 22.94 -0.89 7.83
C ALA A 389 22.18 -0.32 9.05
N ALA A 390 21.08 -0.98 9.45
CA ALA A 390 20.21 -0.54 10.54
C ALA A 390 20.99 -0.23 11.84
N SER A 391 20.63 0.89 12.49
CA SER A 391 21.32 1.42 13.69
C SER A 391 22.80 1.77 13.49
N ARG A 392 23.23 2.10 12.26
CA ARG A 392 24.59 2.58 11.94
C ARG A 392 24.59 4.01 11.37
N PRO A 393 25.76 4.69 11.29
CA PRO A 393 25.84 6.02 10.68
C PRO A 393 25.40 6.03 9.20
N ASN A 394 25.69 4.95 8.46
CA ASN A 394 25.37 4.76 7.05
C ASN A 394 24.01 4.04 6.80
N GLU A 395 23.12 4.02 7.79
CA GLU A 395 21.77 3.47 7.68
C GLU A 395 20.93 4.20 6.61
N HIS A 396 20.26 3.43 5.74
CA HIS A 396 19.42 3.93 4.66
C HIS A 396 18.42 2.87 4.20
N GLU A 397 17.46 3.26 3.37
CA GLU A 397 16.73 2.32 2.52
C GLU A 397 17.20 2.42 1.06
N GLU A 398 17.12 1.32 0.33
CA GLU A 398 17.27 1.26 -1.13
C GLU A 398 16.04 0.61 -1.77
N ILE A 399 15.71 0.99 -3.01
CA ILE A 399 14.75 0.28 -3.86
C ILE A 399 15.52 -0.46 -4.97
N GLU A 400 15.24 -1.76 -5.11
CA GLU A 400 15.77 -2.60 -6.19
C GLU A 400 14.68 -2.97 -7.19
N GLU A 401 15.02 -3.06 -8.49
CA GLU A 401 14.33 -3.95 -9.42
C GLU A 401 15.06 -5.29 -9.48
N ILE A 402 14.32 -6.40 -9.33
CA ILE A 402 14.85 -7.75 -9.54
C ILE A 402 14.26 -8.39 -10.79
N ASP A 403 15.00 -9.31 -11.40
CA ASP A 403 14.46 -10.21 -12.41
C ASP A 403 13.46 -11.20 -11.79
N ALA A 404 12.25 -11.24 -12.33
CA ALA A 404 11.15 -12.05 -11.80
C ALA A 404 11.49 -13.55 -11.77
N LYS A 405 12.21 -14.07 -12.77
CA LYS A 405 12.48 -15.52 -12.88
C LYS A 405 13.71 -15.97 -12.08
N SER A 406 14.70 -15.13 -11.86
CA SER A 406 15.97 -15.50 -11.21
C SER A 406 16.25 -14.79 -9.87
N GLY A 407 15.43 -13.81 -9.48
CA GLY A 407 15.58 -13.05 -8.23
C GLY A 407 16.79 -12.10 -8.20
N LYS A 408 17.56 -12.03 -9.29
CA LYS A 408 18.77 -11.22 -9.42
C LYS A 408 18.43 -9.74 -9.53
N THR A 409 19.07 -8.92 -8.73
CA THR A 409 19.01 -7.45 -8.82
C THR A 409 19.48 -6.98 -10.20
N LYS A 410 18.63 -6.24 -10.92
CA LYS A 410 18.98 -5.58 -12.18
C LYS A 410 19.64 -4.23 -11.91
N TRP A 411 19.09 -3.47 -10.96
CA TRP A 411 19.61 -2.19 -10.48
C TRP A 411 19.14 -1.94 -9.05
N SER A 412 19.86 -1.07 -8.32
CA SER A 412 19.45 -0.57 -7.00
C SER A 412 19.61 0.95 -6.92
N LYS A 413 18.71 1.61 -6.17
CA LYS A 413 18.79 3.03 -5.82
C LYS A 413 18.75 3.19 -4.29
N PRO A 414 19.88 3.53 -3.64
CA PRO A 414 19.87 3.97 -2.25
C PRO A 414 19.34 5.42 -2.13
N PHE A 415 18.66 5.69 -1.02
CA PHE A 415 18.17 7.02 -0.64
C PHE A 415 18.97 7.59 0.56
N PRO A 416 18.98 8.92 0.78
CA PRO A 416 19.69 9.50 1.93
C PRO A 416 19.06 9.08 3.27
N LYS A 417 19.86 8.99 4.34
CA LYS A 417 19.39 8.58 5.68
C LYS A 417 18.14 9.35 6.12
N GLY A 418 17.17 8.62 6.67
CA GLY A 418 15.88 9.14 7.13
C GLY A 418 14.78 9.16 6.06
N TRP A 419 15.12 8.98 4.77
CA TRP A 419 14.13 8.67 3.74
C TRP A 419 13.80 7.18 3.73
N THR A 420 12.52 6.87 3.50
CA THR A 420 11.98 5.52 3.51
C THR A 420 11.04 5.30 2.32
N VAL A 421 11.06 4.11 1.74
CA VAL A 421 10.22 3.66 0.63
C VAL A 421 8.85 3.27 1.18
N ASP A 422 7.88 4.17 1.13
CA ASP A 422 6.58 3.94 1.77
C ASP A 422 5.63 3.18 0.84
N LYS A 423 5.51 3.64 -0.42
CA LYS A 423 4.68 3.00 -1.45
C LYS A 423 5.33 3.02 -2.84
N VAL A 424 4.86 2.12 -3.70
CA VAL A 424 5.08 2.10 -5.15
C VAL A 424 3.72 2.37 -5.79
N TYR A 425 3.59 3.53 -6.46
CA TYR A 425 2.34 3.92 -7.13
C TYR A 425 2.22 3.28 -8.52
N SER A 426 3.34 2.92 -9.15
CA SER A 426 3.34 2.06 -10.35
C SER A 426 4.66 1.30 -10.49
N THR A 427 4.57 0.08 -11.02
CA THR A 427 5.75 -0.73 -11.41
C THR A 427 6.12 -0.59 -12.87
N ASN A 428 5.28 0.02 -13.72
CA ASN A 428 5.68 0.49 -15.05
C ASN A 428 4.81 1.68 -15.51
N PRO A 429 5.39 2.88 -15.75
CA PRO A 429 6.75 3.27 -15.36
C PRO A 429 6.95 3.18 -13.83
N VAL A 430 8.20 3.07 -13.37
CA VAL A 430 8.48 2.94 -11.93
C VAL A 430 8.28 4.30 -11.23
N VAL A 431 7.29 4.36 -10.34
CA VAL A 431 6.92 5.54 -9.56
C VAL A 431 6.88 5.17 -8.07
N VAL A 432 7.73 5.82 -7.27
CA VAL A 432 7.94 5.49 -5.86
C VAL A 432 7.61 6.67 -4.97
N TYR A 433 6.76 6.47 -3.97
CA TYR A 433 6.45 7.42 -2.92
C TYR A 433 7.37 7.21 -1.71
N LEU A 434 8.11 8.26 -1.36
CA LEU A 434 9.10 8.28 -0.30
C LEU A 434 8.65 9.19 0.83
N THR A 435 8.89 8.80 2.08
CA THR A 435 8.64 9.66 3.26
C THR A 435 9.87 9.81 4.14
N ASN A 436 10.05 11.00 4.71
CA ASN A 436 11.02 11.31 5.74
C ASN A 436 10.29 11.89 6.97
N LYS A 437 10.03 11.02 7.94
CA LYS A 437 9.14 11.31 9.08
C LYS A 437 9.73 12.33 10.06
N GLU A 438 11.04 12.33 10.25
CA GLU A 438 11.75 13.31 11.09
C GLU A 438 11.61 14.73 10.56
N LYS A 439 11.76 14.91 9.24
CA LYS A 439 11.67 16.22 8.57
C LYS A 439 10.26 16.61 8.15
N LYS A 440 9.28 15.72 8.30
CA LYS A 440 7.91 15.84 7.76
C LYS A 440 7.89 16.10 6.25
N GLN A 441 8.79 15.45 5.51
CA GLN A 441 8.90 15.57 4.05
C GLN A 441 8.38 14.31 3.36
N TRP A 442 7.86 14.48 2.15
CA TRP A 442 7.55 13.41 1.21
C TRP A 442 8.13 13.75 -0.16
N ASN A 443 8.19 12.75 -1.05
CA ASN A 443 8.66 12.89 -2.44
C ASN A 443 8.01 11.78 -3.28
N ILE A 444 7.73 12.07 -4.56
CA ILE A 444 7.33 11.05 -5.55
C ILE A 444 8.42 11.05 -6.62
N THR A 445 9.22 9.98 -6.65
CA THR A 445 10.36 9.83 -7.54
C THR A 445 10.00 8.91 -8.71
N THR A 446 10.26 9.37 -9.94
CA THR A 446 10.11 8.57 -11.16
C THR A 446 11.47 8.12 -11.67
N PHE A 447 11.55 6.94 -12.27
CA PHE A 447 12.81 6.34 -12.74
C PHE A 447 12.85 6.20 -14.26
N LYS A 448 14.05 6.30 -14.83
CA LYS A 448 14.24 6.04 -16.26
C LYS A 448 13.99 4.55 -16.54
N PRO A 449 13.40 4.17 -17.69
CA PRO A 449 13.15 2.77 -18.02
C PRO A 449 14.41 1.90 -17.86
N ASN A 450 14.28 0.83 -17.07
CA ASN A 450 15.34 -0.15 -16.80
C ASN A 450 16.60 0.40 -16.09
N SER A 451 16.50 1.48 -15.31
CA SER A 451 17.66 2.09 -14.62
C SER A 451 17.33 2.62 -13.21
N ALA A 452 18.35 2.67 -12.36
CA ALA A 452 18.33 3.36 -11.06
C ALA A 452 18.41 4.90 -11.17
N ASP A 453 18.61 5.42 -12.39
CA ASP A 453 18.56 6.84 -12.66
C ASP A 453 17.17 7.41 -12.39
N VAL A 454 17.11 8.48 -11.60
CA VAL A 454 15.91 9.31 -11.48
C VAL A 454 15.64 9.98 -12.83
N GLN A 455 14.37 9.94 -13.25
CA GLN A 455 13.86 10.64 -14.42
C GLN A 455 13.28 12.00 -14.02
N SER A 456 12.50 12.05 -12.94
CA SER A 456 12.04 13.29 -12.31
C SER A 456 11.60 13.06 -10.86
N GLU A 457 11.41 14.16 -10.13
CA GLU A 457 10.79 14.20 -8.81
C GLU A 457 9.59 15.16 -8.91
N VAL A 458 8.45 14.79 -8.32
CA VAL A 458 7.21 15.58 -8.46
C VAL A 458 7.36 16.94 -7.76
N SER A 459 7.09 18.00 -8.52
CA SER A 459 7.16 19.40 -8.09
C SER A 459 5.80 20.10 -8.22
N VAL A 460 4.72 19.38 -7.91
CA VAL A 460 3.35 19.91 -7.94
C VAL A 460 2.89 20.13 -6.50
N ASP A 461 2.36 21.33 -6.24
CA ASP A 461 1.87 21.70 -4.91
C ASP A 461 0.57 20.97 -4.54
N GLY A 462 0.51 20.50 -3.30
CA GLY A 462 -0.67 19.93 -2.68
C GLY A 462 -0.37 18.68 -1.84
N PRO A 463 -1.10 18.46 -0.73
CA PRO A 463 -1.28 17.11 -0.23
C PRO A 463 -2.11 16.29 -1.24
N PHE A 464 -1.69 15.07 -1.51
CA PHE A 464 -2.42 14.09 -2.33
C PHE A 464 -2.97 12.97 -1.43
N ALA A 465 -4.18 12.50 -1.70
CA ALA A 465 -4.88 11.53 -0.85
C ALA A 465 -5.29 10.23 -1.57
N PRO A 466 -4.35 9.45 -2.15
CA PRO A 466 -4.64 8.08 -2.55
C PRO A 466 -4.88 7.19 -1.31
N GLU A 467 -5.83 6.26 -1.43
CA GLU A 467 -6.30 5.38 -0.36
C GLU A 467 -5.34 4.21 -0.11
N CYS A 468 -4.19 4.48 0.49
CA CYS A 468 -3.09 3.51 0.68
C CYS A 468 -3.29 2.45 1.79
N GLY A 469 -4.53 2.32 2.30
CA GLY A 469 -4.93 1.43 3.40
C GLY A 469 -4.46 1.91 4.79
N MET A 470 -5.15 1.49 5.85
CA MET A 470 -4.71 1.75 7.23
C MET A 470 -3.87 0.60 7.81
N PHE A 471 -2.82 0.98 8.56
CA PHE A 471 -2.06 0.15 9.53
C PHE A 471 -2.03 -1.37 9.28
N SER A 472 -1.22 -1.80 8.31
CA SER A 472 -0.70 -3.17 8.25
C SER A 472 0.58 -3.30 9.07
N PHE A 473 0.72 -4.38 9.85
CA PHE A 473 1.97 -4.69 10.55
C PHE A 473 3.06 -5.20 9.60
N SER A 474 2.68 -5.90 8.53
CA SER A 474 3.51 -6.11 7.35
C SER A 474 3.55 -4.86 6.47
N ARG A 475 4.74 -4.50 5.98
CA ARG A 475 4.91 -3.37 5.07
C ARG A 475 4.60 -3.84 3.65
N SER A 476 3.55 -3.27 3.06
CA SER A 476 3.12 -3.55 1.67
C SER A 476 3.40 -2.32 0.82
N LEU A 477 4.25 -2.44 -0.20
CA LEU A 477 4.57 -1.35 -1.12
C LEU A 477 3.38 -0.96 -2.02
N ASP A 478 2.48 -1.91 -2.25
CA ASP A 478 1.30 -1.79 -3.08
C ASP A 478 0.03 -1.51 -2.26
N GLY A 479 -1.13 -1.58 -2.93
CA GLY A 479 -2.44 -1.49 -2.28
C GLY A 479 -2.88 -0.07 -1.92
N CYS A 480 -2.67 0.88 -2.81
CA CYS A 480 -3.42 2.13 -2.82
C CYS A 480 -4.54 2.05 -3.86
N THR A 481 -5.78 2.35 -3.47
CA THR A 481 -6.84 2.77 -4.40
C THR A 481 -6.80 4.29 -4.59
N GLY A 482 -7.55 4.84 -5.54
CA GLY A 482 -7.51 6.28 -5.82
C GLY A 482 -6.20 6.76 -6.45
N LEU A 483 -5.55 5.96 -7.30
CA LEU A 483 -4.46 6.40 -8.17
C LEU A 483 -4.42 5.57 -9.46
N ALA A 484 -3.83 6.12 -10.52
CA ALA A 484 -3.57 5.42 -11.77
C ALA A 484 -2.34 6.00 -12.48
N SER A 485 -1.76 5.28 -13.44
CA SER A 485 -0.71 5.80 -14.32
C SER A 485 -0.84 5.30 -15.75
N ASP A 486 -0.36 6.09 -16.70
CA ASP A 486 -0.03 5.65 -18.06
C ASP A 486 1.49 5.76 -18.33
N ALA A 487 1.91 5.70 -19.60
CA ALA A 487 3.31 5.70 -19.98
C ALA A 487 4.07 7.01 -19.69
N ASP A 488 3.39 8.16 -19.54
CA ASP A 488 4.02 9.45 -19.22
C ASP A 488 3.35 10.24 -18.08
N THR A 489 2.28 9.70 -17.47
CA THR A 489 1.43 10.41 -16.50
C THR A 489 1.11 9.58 -15.28
N LEU A 490 1.15 10.19 -14.08
CA LEU A 490 0.48 9.69 -12.87
C LEU A 490 -0.74 10.56 -12.58
N TYR A 491 -1.83 9.94 -12.19
CA TYR A 491 -3.09 10.59 -11.82
C TYR A 491 -3.32 10.42 -10.31
N LEU A 492 -3.35 11.53 -9.58
CA LEU A 492 -3.60 11.57 -8.13
C LEU A 492 -4.77 12.49 -7.78
N PRO A 493 -5.60 12.13 -6.79
CA PRO A 493 -6.55 13.03 -6.17
C PRO A 493 -5.83 13.98 -5.21
N THR A 494 -6.20 15.26 -5.22
CA THR A 494 -5.85 16.16 -4.12
C THR A 494 -6.53 15.69 -2.83
N ASP A 495 -5.87 15.90 -1.71
CA ASP A 495 -6.51 15.83 -0.40
C ASP A 495 -7.59 16.92 -0.27
N ALA A 496 -8.72 16.56 0.31
CA ALA A 496 -9.85 17.44 0.56
C ALA A 496 -10.52 17.03 1.88
N THR A 497 -10.61 17.96 2.82
CA THR A 497 -11.17 17.71 4.16
C THR A 497 -12.71 17.73 4.16
N GLY A 498 -13.33 17.18 3.11
CA GLY A 498 -14.75 17.24 2.80
C GLY A 498 -15.06 17.99 1.49
N GLY A 499 -16.11 17.55 0.77
CA GLY A 499 -16.57 18.14 -0.49
C GLY A 499 -15.75 17.76 -1.73
N ALA A 500 -15.92 18.52 -2.81
CA ALA A 500 -15.22 18.32 -4.08
C ALA A 500 -13.68 18.44 -3.98
N ASN A 501 -12.97 17.44 -4.49
CA ASN A 501 -11.51 17.48 -4.71
C ASN A 501 -11.16 17.69 -6.21
N GLU A 502 -9.88 17.57 -6.58
CA GLU A 502 -9.41 17.61 -7.97
C GLU A 502 -8.56 16.38 -8.31
N ILE A 503 -8.64 15.89 -9.55
CA ILE A 503 -7.66 14.94 -10.10
C ILE A 503 -6.56 15.74 -10.81
N VAL A 504 -5.32 15.48 -10.44
CA VAL A 504 -4.12 16.10 -11.00
C VAL A 504 -3.35 15.09 -11.84
N ALA A 505 -3.07 15.45 -13.08
CA ALA A 505 -2.26 14.68 -14.02
C ALA A 505 -0.81 15.19 -13.97
N ILE A 506 0.13 14.34 -13.57
CA ILE A 506 1.53 14.71 -13.29
C ILE A 506 2.46 14.04 -14.31
N ASN A 507 3.25 14.83 -15.03
CA ASN A 507 4.15 14.37 -16.07
C ASN A 507 5.39 13.67 -15.50
N LEU A 508 5.54 12.39 -15.78
CA LEU A 508 6.58 11.53 -15.21
C LEU A 508 7.97 11.73 -15.83
N LYS A 509 8.11 12.61 -16.82
CA LYS A 509 9.38 13.01 -17.44
C LYS A 509 9.98 14.29 -16.82
N ASN A 510 9.18 15.11 -16.14
CA ASN A 510 9.66 16.39 -15.58
C ASN A 510 9.09 16.74 -14.20
N GLY A 511 8.21 15.92 -13.63
CA GLY A 511 7.63 16.11 -12.29
C GLY A 511 6.51 17.15 -12.20
N LYS A 512 6.12 17.80 -13.31
CA LYS A 512 5.18 18.93 -13.32
C LYS A 512 3.78 18.51 -13.70
N GLU A 513 2.80 19.33 -13.34
CA GLU A 513 1.42 19.18 -13.76
C GLU A 513 1.29 19.27 -15.30
N LYS A 514 0.54 18.34 -15.90
CA LYS A 514 0.04 18.40 -17.29
C LYS A 514 -1.27 19.17 -17.33
N TRP A 515 -2.18 18.82 -16.41
CA TRP A 515 -3.49 19.41 -16.21
C TRP A 515 -4.07 18.98 -14.86
N ARG A 516 -5.15 19.63 -14.43
CA ARG A 516 -6.04 19.17 -13.35
C ARG A 516 -7.49 19.33 -13.76
N THR A 517 -8.37 18.54 -13.17
CA THR A 517 -9.82 18.61 -13.38
C THR A 517 -10.57 18.44 -12.06
N LYS A 518 -11.66 19.19 -11.89
CA LYS A 518 -12.44 19.18 -10.64
C LYS A 518 -13.36 17.97 -10.57
N ALA A 519 -13.69 17.54 -9.36
CA ALA A 519 -14.83 16.65 -9.15
C ALA A 519 -16.09 17.28 -9.77
N PRO A 520 -16.88 16.51 -10.55
CA PRO A 520 -18.06 17.00 -11.27
C PRO A 520 -19.31 17.20 -10.39
N ALA A 521 -19.20 16.99 -9.08
CA ALA A 521 -20.20 17.25 -8.05
C ALA A 521 -19.46 17.48 -6.71
N ASP A 522 -20.19 17.82 -5.64
CA ASP A 522 -19.61 18.09 -4.31
C ASP A 522 -19.30 16.80 -3.52
N SER A 523 -18.38 16.00 -4.06
CA SER A 523 -17.87 14.76 -3.46
C SER A 523 -16.46 14.46 -3.99
N SER A 524 -15.70 13.62 -3.30
CA SER A 524 -14.36 13.20 -3.74
C SER A 524 -14.43 12.31 -4.98
N ILE A 525 -13.56 12.57 -5.95
CA ILE A 525 -13.33 11.70 -7.11
C ILE A 525 -11.94 11.05 -7.05
N LEU A 526 -11.90 9.75 -7.33
CA LEU A 526 -10.76 8.87 -7.13
C LEU A 526 -10.37 8.17 -8.46
N PRO A 527 -9.14 8.35 -8.97
CA PRO A 527 -8.62 7.59 -10.12
C PRO A 527 -8.67 6.08 -9.87
N MET A 528 -9.16 5.31 -10.85
CA MET A 528 -9.25 3.84 -10.77
C MET A 528 -8.22 3.16 -11.68
N LYS A 529 -8.32 3.39 -13.00
CA LYS A 529 -7.48 2.76 -14.03
C LYS A 529 -7.59 3.48 -15.37
N MET A 530 -6.69 3.16 -16.30
CA MET A 530 -6.77 3.61 -17.68
C MET A 530 -7.68 2.70 -18.52
N ASP A 531 -8.50 3.31 -19.38
CA ASP A 531 -9.24 2.67 -20.47
C ASP A 531 -8.85 3.36 -21.79
N GLY A 532 -7.83 2.80 -22.46
CA GLY A 532 -7.22 3.38 -23.65
C GLY A 532 -6.64 4.78 -23.42
N LYS A 533 -7.39 5.80 -23.86
CA LYS A 533 -7.06 7.23 -23.72
C LYS A 533 -7.86 7.95 -22.62
N ASN A 534 -8.65 7.22 -21.85
CA ASN A 534 -9.45 7.78 -20.77
C ASN A 534 -8.92 7.28 -19.42
N LEU A 535 -8.89 8.17 -18.45
CA LEU A 535 -8.85 7.77 -17.05
C LEU A 535 -10.27 7.44 -16.61
N ILE A 536 -10.48 6.23 -16.08
CA ILE A 536 -11.69 5.87 -15.36
C ILE A 536 -11.53 6.29 -13.90
N ALA A 537 -12.52 6.98 -13.35
CA ALA A 537 -12.52 7.47 -11.97
C ALA A 537 -13.88 7.26 -11.30
N TYR A 538 -13.87 7.01 -9.99
CA TYR A 538 -15.04 6.85 -9.15
C TYR A 538 -15.28 8.12 -8.33
N LEU A 539 -16.43 8.74 -8.49
CA LEU A 539 -16.97 9.76 -7.59
C LEU A 539 -17.66 9.05 -6.43
N GLU A 540 -17.28 9.36 -5.20
CA GLU A 540 -17.86 8.77 -3.99
C GLU A 540 -19.33 9.19 -3.79
N PRO A 541 -20.16 8.35 -3.14
CA PRO A 541 -21.48 8.75 -2.71
C PRO A 541 -21.40 9.94 -1.75
N THR A 542 -22.50 10.70 -1.66
CA THR A 542 -22.74 11.64 -0.57
C THR A 542 -23.69 10.99 0.44
N TYR A 543 -24.23 11.75 1.40
CA TYR A 543 -25.29 11.26 2.28
C TYR A 543 -26.58 10.99 1.48
N ASP A 544 -27.05 11.99 0.73
CA ASP A 544 -28.28 11.95 -0.07
C ASP A 544 -28.01 11.64 -1.58
N GLY A 545 -27.04 10.79 -1.90
CA GLY A 545 -26.71 10.48 -3.30
C GLY A 545 -25.73 9.33 -3.49
N GLY A 546 -26.04 8.42 -4.43
CA GLY A 546 -25.17 7.30 -4.79
C GLY A 546 -23.89 7.75 -5.53
N GLY A 547 -22.85 6.91 -5.49
CA GLY A 547 -21.60 7.15 -6.21
C GLY A 547 -21.77 7.13 -7.73
N ALA A 548 -20.73 7.50 -8.47
CA ALA A 548 -20.80 7.55 -9.94
C ALA A 548 -19.46 7.24 -10.59
N VAL A 549 -19.48 6.63 -11.78
CA VAL A 549 -18.27 6.36 -12.57
C VAL A 549 -18.16 7.37 -13.70
N TYR A 550 -16.95 7.92 -13.88
CA TYR A 550 -16.62 8.92 -14.88
C TYR A 550 -15.46 8.48 -15.78
N SER A 551 -15.52 8.91 -17.04
CA SER A 551 -14.46 8.83 -18.04
C SER A 551 -13.87 10.21 -18.25
N ILE A 552 -12.56 10.37 -18.06
CA ILE A 552 -11.84 11.63 -18.21
C ILE A 552 -10.85 11.47 -19.36
N PRO A 553 -11.02 12.14 -20.52
CA PRO A 553 -10.08 12.02 -21.64
C PRO A 553 -8.75 12.65 -21.26
N THR A 554 -7.64 11.91 -21.43
CA THR A 554 -6.31 12.35 -20.99
C THR A 554 -5.53 13.14 -22.04
N ASP A 555 -6.00 13.13 -23.30
CA ASP A 555 -5.55 14.00 -24.38
C ASP A 555 -6.57 15.10 -24.72
N GLY A 556 -6.18 16.01 -25.64
CA GLY A 556 -6.90 17.26 -25.88
C GLY A 556 -6.66 18.30 -24.78
N ASN A 557 -7.58 19.26 -24.66
CA ASN A 557 -7.46 20.40 -23.73
C ASN A 557 -8.59 20.47 -22.68
N SER A 558 -9.63 19.63 -22.79
CA SER A 558 -10.89 19.82 -22.05
C SER A 558 -10.95 19.05 -20.73
N HIS A 559 -10.32 17.87 -20.67
CA HIS A 559 -10.23 16.94 -19.52
C HIS A 559 -11.52 16.83 -18.69
N THR A 560 -12.66 16.88 -19.37
CA THR A 560 -13.98 17.07 -18.75
C THR A 560 -14.54 15.71 -18.36
N PRO A 561 -14.88 15.46 -17.07
CA PRO A 561 -15.43 14.17 -16.66
C PRO A 561 -16.79 13.89 -17.33
N LYS A 562 -16.83 12.89 -18.20
CA LYS A 562 -18.07 12.35 -18.78
C LYS A 562 -18.60 11.24 -17.88
N LYS A 563 -19.80 11.39 -17.32
CA LYS A 563 -20.44 10.33 -16.54
C LYS A 563 -20.70 9.09 -17.42
N LEU A 564 -20.36 7.92 -16.90
CA LEU A 564 -20.65 6.61 -17.49
C LEU A 564 -21.76 5.88 -16.72
N LEU A 565 -21.77 6.04 -15.39
CA LEU A 565 -22.67 5.34 -14.47
C LEU A 565 -23.06 6.28 -13.32
N GLN A 566 -24.30 6.18 -12.84
CA GLN A 566 -24.79 6.79 -11.60
C GLN A 566 -25.39 5.68 -10.75
N ASN A 567 -24.86 5.41 -9.56
CA ASN A 567 -25.49 4.47 -8.63
C ASN A 567 -26.76 5.11 -8.03
N PRO A 568 -27.79 4.34 -7.65
CA PRO A 568 -29.01 4.86 -7.05
C PRO A 568 -28.78 5.71 -5.81
N GLU A 569 -29.56 6.78 -5.65
CA GLU A 569 -29.66 7.53 -4.39
C GLU A 569 -30.01 6.59 -3.21
N GLY A 570 -30.92 5.63 -3.42
CA GLY A 570 -31.34 4.66 -2.41
C GLY A 570 -30.25 3.68 -1.93
N THR A 571 -29.07 3.64 -2.56
CA THR A 571 -27.93 2.83 -2.09
C THR A 571 -26.79 3.65 -1.47
N SER A 572 -26.96 4.97 -1.28
CA SER A 572 -25.91 5.84 -0.72
C SER A 572 -25.38 5.35 0.63
N GLU A 573 -26.25 5.00 1.58
CA GLU A 573 -25.85 4.51 2.91
C GLU A 573 -25.06 3.20 2.82
N ILE A 574 -25.49 2.29 1.93
CA ILE A 574 -24.82 1.00 1.69
C ILE A 574 -23.43 1.22 1.07
N GLU A 575 -23.30 2.15 0.12
CA GLU A 575 -22.02 2.50 -0.52
C GLU A 575 -21.05 3.17 0.45
N ASN A 576 -21.54 4.10 1.29
CA ASN A 576 -20.79 4.71 2.38
C ASN A 576 -20.33 3.68 3.43
N GLY A 577 -21.10 2.60 3.65
CA GLY A 577 -20.76 1.52 4.56
C GLY A 577 -19.49 0.73 4.21
N PHE A 578 -18.95 0.86 2.97
CA PHE A 578 -17.73 0.19 2.53
C PHE A 578 -16.44 0.93 2.98
N TYR A 579 -16.29 1.17 4.29
CA TYR A 579 -15.13 1.84 4.90
C TYR A 579 -13.75 1.24 4.54
N SER A 580 -13.70 -0.04 4.22
CA SER A 580 -12.52 -0.72 3.70
C SER A 580 -12.92 -1.45 2.41
N ARG A 581 -12.56 -0.88 1.25
CA ARG A 581 -13.12 -1.27 -0.04
C ARG A 581 -12.09 -1.74 -1.06
N ALA A 582 -12.57 -2.48 -2.04
CA ALA A 582 -11.97 -2.65 -3.35
C ALA A 582 -13.04 -2.26 -4.39
N ILE A 583 -12.66 -1.47 -5.39
CA ILE A 583 -13.53 -0.99 -6.47
C ILE A 583 -12.96 -1.37 -7.83
N ASP A 584 -13.83 -1.70 -8.79
CA ASP A 584 -13.46 -1.85 -10.20
C ASP A 584 -14.63 -1.48 -11.14
N TYR A 585 -14.33 -1.18 -12.40
CA TYR A 585 -15.30 -0.90 -13.44
C TYR A 585 -14.97 -1.68 -14.72
N VAL A 586 -15.83 -2.61 -15.13
CA VAL A 586 -15.61 -3.55 -16.24
C VAL A 586 -16.89 -3.73 -17.03
N ASP A 587 -16.82 -3.62 -18.36
CA ASP A 587 -17.92 -3.87 -19.30
C ASP A 587 -19.24 -3.16 -18.94
N GLY A 588 -19.15 -1.88 -18.59
CA GLY A 588 -20.29 -1.05 -18.21
C GLY A 588 -20.79 -1.25 -16.77
N ARG A 589 -20.15 -2.13 -15.98
CA ARG A 589 -20.54 -2.45 -14.61
C ARG A 589 -19.55 -1.91 -13.59
N PHE A 590 -20.05 -1.30 -12.52
CA PHE A 590 -19.25 -0.91 -11.35
C PHE A 590 -19.38 -1.96 -10.24
N TYR A 591 -18.26 -2.31 -9.62
CA TYR A 591 -18.19 -3.23 -8.51
C TYR A 591 -17.58 -2.54 -7.29
N ILE A 592 -18.25 -2.66 -6.15
CA ILE A 592 -17.71 -2.27 -4.84
C ILE A 592 -17.83 -3.46 -3.89
N SER A 593 -16.75 -3.78 -3.18
CA SER A 593 -16.73 -4.88 -2.22
C SER A 593 -15.87 -4.57 -1.02
N THR A 594 -16.15 -5.21 0.12
CA THR A 594 -15.33 -5.02 1.32
C THR A 594 -14.02 -5.82 1.25
N THR A 595 -12.94 -5.19 1.71
CA THR A 595 -11.63 -5.82 1.93
C THR A 595 -11.46 -6.35 3.35
N ARG A 596 -12.37 -6.03 4.29
CA ARG A 596 -12.37 -6.54 5.66
C ARG A 596 -13.79 -6.60 6.25
N LEU A 597 -14.17 -7.77 6.74
CA LEU A 597 -15.38 -7.94 7.54
C LEU A 597 -15.16 -7.35 8.93
N THR A 598 -15.86 -6.26 9.24
CA THR A 598 -16.03 -5.73 10.59
C THR A 598 -17.40 -6.18 11.12
N ARG A 599 -17.49 -6.42 12.43
CA ARG A 599 -18.79 -6.64 13.08
C ARG A 599 -19.28 -5.32 13.65
N SER A 600 -20.28 -4.71 13.02
CA SER A 600 -21.11 -3.71 13.69
C SER A 600 -21.74 -4.34 14.93
N THR A 601 -21.71 -3.64 16.05
CA THR A 601 -22.47 -4.01 17.25
C THR A 601 -23.83 -3.33 17.32
N ALA A 602 -24.16 -2.46 16.34
CA ALA A 602 -25.39 -1.68 16.30
C ALA A 602 -26.49 -2.32 15.43
N THR A 603 -26.10 -3.07 14.40
CA THR A 603 -27.01 -3.74 13.45
C THR A 603 -26.95 -5.26 13.64
N LYS A 604 -28.06 -5.96 13.35
CA LYS A 604 -28.10 -7.44 13.35
C LYS A 604 -27.61 -8.03 12.01
N ASP A 605 -27.60 -7.19 11.00
CA ASP A 605 -27.58 -7.55 9.59
C ASP A 605 -26.21 -8.04 9.13
N GLU A 606 -26.21 -9.06 8.27
CA GLU A 606 -24.99 -9.58 7.66
C GLU A 606 -24.49 -8.61 6.59
N GLY A 607 -23.61 -7.68 7.01
CA GLY A 607 -23.12 -6.57 6.21
C GLY A 607 -22.75 -6.95 4.78
N LYS A 608 -23.08 -6.07 3.82
CA LYS A 608 -22.97 -6.35 2.39
C LYS A 608 -21.50 -6.65 2.02
N LEU A 609 -21.27 -7.74 1.27
CA LEU A 609 -19.95 -8.21 0.86
C LEU A 609 -19.46 -7.55 -0.43
N ILE A 610 -20.36 -7.47 -1.41
CA ILE A 610 -20.14 -6.97 -2.76
C ILE A 610 -21.47 -6.55 -3.37
N LEU A 611 -21.47 -5.41 -4.07
CA LEU A 611 -22.55 -4.93 -4.94
C LEU A 611 -22.02 -4.79 -6.38
N ALA A 612 -22.90 -5.02 -7.35
CA ALA A 612 -22.66 -4.78 -8.77
C ALA A 612 -23.74 -3.84 -9.33
N TYR A 613 -23.33 -2.78 -10.01
CA TYR A 613 -24.19 -1.78 -10.62
C TYR A 613 -24.02 -1.76 -12.14
N GLY A 614 -25.09 -1.47 -12.89
CA GLY A 614 -25.06 -1.39 -14.35
C GLY A 614 -26.36 -0.85 -14.94
N ASN A 615 -26.28 -0.25 -16.14
CA ASN A 615 -27.43 0.36 -16.83
C ASN A 615 -28.41 -0.68 -17.39
#